data_AF-A0A924SLF8-F1
#
_entry.id   AF-A0A924SLF8-F1
#
_cell.length_a   1.000
_cell.length_b   1.000
_cell.length_c   1.000
_cell.angle_alpha   90.00
_cell.angle_beta   90.00
_cell.angle_gamma   90.00
#
_symmetry.space_group_name_H-M   'P 1'
#
loop_
_entity.id
_entity.type
_entity.pdbx_description
1 polymer ?
#
loop_
_entity_poly.entity_id
_entity_poly.type
_entity_poly.pdbx_seq_one_letter_code
_entity_poly.pdbx_strand_id
1 'polypeptide(L)'
;MAVVYADGNAVGAFIRAAAHANGPGVPAKSEIAGVLDAATRRAFSAAAAQARDGASLGVVPHLVGGDDVLASVTARYASAFVTTLLSTFDTVLTALVRGWPEQVRAQVPSLSASVVLHHRSLPLSRCIDLAAADLVETKRRHTGAAVCLLDLDQDDPADGPRASRPATWVLAAREGLDVLAAQSPSLRQTLRDASRSPSSHALNDVREVLRKHDLSRVLEMLGVADGAGVADLAFALQLTRDAAANATQVST
;
A
#
# COMPACT_ATOMS: atom_id res chain seq x y z
N MET A 1 11.92 -1.15 10.00
CA MET A 1 11.97 -1.84 8.68
C MET A 1 10.54 -2.16 8.27
N ALA A 2 10.30 -2.46 6.99
CA ALA A 2 9.00 -2.89 6.51
C ALA A 2 9.11 -4.23 5.79
N VAL A 3 8.12 -5.11 5.99
CA VAL A 3 7.85 -6.24 5.11
C VAL A 3 6.64 -5.87 4.27
N VAL A 4 6.76 -6.00 2.95
CA VAL A 4 5.66 -5.82 2.00
C VAL A 4 5.36 -7.18 1.38
N TYR A 5 4.12 -7.64 1.55
CA TYR A 5 3.59 -8.82 0.87
C TYR A 5 2.41 -8.39 0.01
N ALA A 6 2.54 -8.52 -1.31
CA ALA A 6 1.46 -8.31 -2.26
C ALA A 6 1.15 -9.60 -3.03
N ASP A 7 -0.13 -9.76 -3.39
CA ASP A 7 -0.66 -10.95 -4.05
C ASP A 7 -1.85 -10.54 -4.96
N GLY A 8 -2.01 -11.20 -6.11
CA GLY A 8 -2.98 -10.87 -7.13
C GLY A 8 -4.43 -11.12 -6.72
N ASN A 9 -5.33 -10.21 -7.07
CA ASN A 9 -6.76 -10.36 -6.84
C ASN A 9 -7.41 -11.01 -8.06
N ALA A 10 -8.24 -12.03 -7.82
CA ALA A 10 -9.05 -12.68 -8.86
C ALA A 10 -8.26 -13.27 -10.05
N VAL A 11 -6.98 -13.61 -9.88
CA VAL A 11 -6.16 -14.24 -10.93
C VAL A 11 -6.77 -15.53 -11.47
N GLY A 12 -7.39 -16.34 -10.60
CA GLY A 12 -8.12 -17.53 -11.04
C GLY A 12 -9.32 -17.21 -11.95
N ALA A 13 -10.03 -16.10 -11.71
CA ALA A 13 -11.15 -15.68 -12.57
C ALA A 13 -10.64 -15.20 -13.94
N PHE A 14 -9.53 -14.47 -13.95
CA PHE A 14 -8.85 -14.05 -15.18
C PHE A 14 -8.42 -15.24 -16.05
N ILE A 15 -7.76 -16.24 -15.45
CA ILE A 15 -7.34 -17.46 -16.15
C ILE A 15 -8.56 -18.23 -16.69
N ARG A 16 -9.62 -18.35 -15.90
CA ARG A 16 -10.86 -19.01 -16.34
C ARG A 16 -11.52 -18.25 -17.49
N ALA A 17 -11.58 -16.92 -17.43
CA ALA A 17 -12.17 -16.11 -18.49
C ALA A 17 -11.42 -16.31 -19.82
N ALA A 18 -10.09 -16.36 -19.77
CA ALA A 18 -9.28 -16.65 -20.95
C ALA A 18 -9.48 -18.09 -21.47
N ALA A 19 -9.59 -19.08 -20.58
CA ALA A 19 -9.79 -20.48 -20.97
C ALA A 19 -11.16 -20.74 -21.63
N HIS A 20 -12.18 -19.95 -21.31
CA HIS A 20 -13.53 -20.05 -21.91
C HIS A 20 -13.74 -19.08 -23.06
N ALA A 21 -12.78 -18.19 -23.32
CA ALA A 21 -12.86 -17.26 -24.43
C ALA A 21 -12.68 -18.00 -25.76
N ASN A 22 -13.52 -17.66 -26.74
CA ASN A 22 -13.45 -18.21 -28.10
C ASN A 22 -13.26 -17.06 -29.10
N GLY A 23 -12.55 -17.35 -30.20
CA GLY A 23 -12.35 -16.41 -31.30
C GLY A 23 -10.90 -15.93 -31.46
N PRO A 24 -10.65 -15.07 -32.45
CA PRO A 24 -9.32 -14.51 -32.68
C PRO A 24 -8.88 -13.64 -31.50
N GLY A 25 -7.58 -13.70 -31.17
CA GLY A 25 -6.97 -12.92 -30.09
C GLY A 25 -7.10 -13.51 -28.69
N VAL A 26 -7.69 -14.70 -28.53
CA VAL A 26 -7.68 -15.44 -27.26
C VAL A 26 -6.24 -15.82 -26.90
N PRO A 27 -5.75 -15.45 -25.71
CA PRO A 27 -4.38 -15.73 -25.32
C PRO A 27 -4.17 -17.20 -24.98
N ALA A 28 -2.99 -17.73 -25.28
CA ALA A 28 -2.56 -19.03 -24.78
C ALA A 28 -2.28 -18.97 -23.27
N LYS A 29 -2.36 -20.12 -22.57
CA LYS A 29 -2.10 -20.19 -21.12
C LYS A 29 -0.70 -19.65 -20.74
N SER A 30 0.30 -19.90 -21.56
CA SER A 30 1.66 -19.40 -21.38
C SER A 30 1.74 -17.87 -21.48
N GLU A 31 0.92 -17.26 -22.33
CA GLU A 31 0.85 -15.80 -22.46
C GLU A 31 0.22 -15.17 -21.22
N ILE A 32 -0.81 -15.81 -20.63
CA ILE A 32 -1.43 -15.37 -19.37
C ILE A 32 -0.43 -15.34 -18.22
N ALA A 33 0.29 -16.44 -18.01
CA ALA A 33 1.32 -16.48 -16.97
C ALA A 33 2.44 -15.47 -17.27
N GLY A 34 2.83 -15.33 -18.54
CA GLY A 34 3.85 -14.39 -18.99
C GLY A 34 3.47 -12.92 -18.76
N VAL A 35 2.23 -12.50 -19.04
CA VAL A 35 1.81 -11.11 -18.82
C VAL A 35 1.69 -10.76 -17.35
N LEU A 36 1.25 -11.70 -16.50
CA LEU A 36 1.19 -11.50 -15.04
C LEU A 36 2.60 -11.33 -14.47
N ASP A 37 3.50 -12.27 -14.77
CA ASP A 37 4.90 -12.17 -14.32
C ASP A 37 5.59 -10.89 -14.84
N ALA A 38 5.36 -10.53 -16.10
CA ALA A 38 5.89 -9.30 -16.67
C ALA A 38 5.35 -8.03 -15.99
N ALA A 39 4.04 -7.98 -15.68
CA ALA A 39 3.42 -6.87 -14.96
C ALA A 39 3.99 -6.76 -13.54
N THR A 40 4.06 -7.86 -12.81
CA THR A 40 4.62 -7.94 -11.45
C THR A 40 6.07 -7.49 -11.40
N ARG A 41 6.93 -8.00 -12.30
CA ARG A 41 8.36 -7.61 -12.36
C ARG A 41 8.56 -6.15 -12.73
N ARG A 42 7.79 -5.61 -13.67
CA ARG A 42 7.86 -4.19 -14.06
C ARG A 42 7.39 -3.28 -12.93
N ALA A 43 6.29 -3.64 -12.28
CA ALA A 43 5.77 -2.93 -11.12
C ALA A 43 6.76 -2.92 -9.95
N PHE A 44 7.34 -4.09 -9.63
CA PHE A 44 8.38 -4.20 -8.62
C PHE A 44 9.60 -3.33 -8.96
N SER A 45 10.06 -3.36 -10.21
CA SER A 45 11.22 -2.57 -10.64
C SER A 45 10.97 -1.06 -10.48
N ALA A 46 9.78 -0.59 -10.85
CA ALA A 46 9.37 0.81 -10.66
C ALA A 46 9.27 1.18 -9.18
N ALA A 47 8.70 0.31 -8.35
CA ALA A 47 8.59 0.51 -6.91
C ALA A 47 9.96 0.52 -6.22
N ALA A 48 10.85 -0.40 -6.57
CA ALA A 48 12.21 -0.48 -6.05
C ALA A 48 13.03 0.76 -6.41
N ALA A 49 12.79 1.38 -7.57
CA ALA A 49 13.43 2.64 -7.94
C ALA A 49 13.07 3.80 -6.99
N GLN A 50 11.89 3.78 -6.35
CA GLN A 50 11.50 4.79 -5.35
C GLN A 50 12.27 4.66 -4.03
N ALA A 51 12.88 3.50 -3.79
CA ALA A 51 13.59 3.19 -2.57
C ALA A 51 15.12 3.27 -2.75
N ARG A 52 15.58 4.01 -3.75
CA ARG A 52 17.01 4.19 -4.03
C ARG A 52 17.57 5.41 -3.28
N ASP A 53 18.73 5.25 -2.67
CA ASP A 53 19.50 6.32 -2.02
C ASP A 53 20.92 6.32 -2.59
N GLY A 54 21.18 7.17 -3.58
CA GLY A 54 22.40 7.12 -4.38
C GLY A 54 22.64 5.75 -5.02
N ALA A 55 23.70 5.06 -4.60
CA ALA A 55 24.04 3.72 -5.08
C ALA A 55 23.32 2.58 -4.33
N SER A 56 22.72 2.87 -3.16
CA SER A 56 22.11 1.87 -2.29
C SER A 56 20.64 1.65 -2.62
N LEU A 57 20.21 0.38 -2.65
CA LEU A 57 18.80 0.02 -2.79
C LEU A 57 18.21 -0.32 -1.41
N GLY A 58 17.21 0.43 -0.99
CA GLY A 58 16.46 0.21 0.26
C GLY A 58 15.43 -0.92 0.15
N VAL A 59 15.64 -1.90 -0.72
CA VAL A 59 14.72 -3.02 -0.97
C VAL A 59 15.51 -4.31 -1.14
N VAL A 60 15.07 -5.36 -0.46
CA VAL A 60 15.55 -6.73 -0.62
C VAL A 60 14.37 -7.59 -1.08
N PRO A 61 14.35 -8.06 -2.34
CA PRO A 61 13.32 -8.98 -2.81
C PRO A 61 13.54 -10.38 -2.22
N HIS A 62 12.45 -10.99 -1.72
CA HIS A 62 12.41 -12.39 -1.30
C HIS A 62 11.65 -13.25 -2.29
N LEU A 63 10.58 -12.71 -2.89
CA LEU A 63 9.79 -13.31 -3.96
C LEU A 63 9.31 -12.21 -4.91
N VAL A 64 9.52 -12.39 -6.20
CA VAL A 64 8.94 -11.54 -7.25
C VAL A 64 8.66 -12.43 -8.47
N GLY A 65 7.40 -12.74 -8.72
CA GLY A 65 7.01 -13.51 -9.89
C GLY A 65 5.56 -13.96 -9.85
N GLY A 66 5.03 -14.33 -11.02
CA GLY A 66 3.59 -14.56 -11.16
C GLY A 66 2.84 -13.28 -10.76
N ASP A 67 1.98 -13.37 -9.76
CA ASP A 67 1.24 -12.25 -9.15
C ASP A 67 1.67 -11.94 -7.71
N ASP A 68 2.70 -12.61 -7.20
CA ASP A 68 3.20 -12.46 -5.83
C ASP A 68 4.45 -11.56 -5.75
N VAL A 69 4.47 -10.72 -4.71
CA VAL A 69 5.65 -9.95 -4.30
C VAL A 69 5.83 -10.06 -2.79
N LEU A 70 7.02 -10.49 -2.35
CA LEU A 70 7.47 -10.41 -0.98
C LEU A 70 8.82 -9.70 -0.92
N ALA A 71 8.90 -8.60 -0.18
CA ALA A 71 10.13 -7.83 -0.07
C ALA A 71 10.29 -7.20 1.31
N SER A 72 11.54 -7.07 1.77
CA SER A 72 11.87 -6.16 2.86
C SER A 72 12.23 -4.79 2.29
N VAL A 73 11.66 -3.74 2.86
CA VAL A 73 11.83 -2.35 2.42
C VAL A 73 12.29 -1.50 3.60
N THR A 74 13.18 -0.54 3.38
CA THR A 74 13.47 0.48 4.39
C THR A 74 12.18 1.25 4.65
N ALA A 75 11.76 1.32 5.92
CA ALA A 75 10.39 1.73 6.24
C ALA A 75 9.99 3.12 5.71
N ARG A 76 10.94 4.07 5.63
CA ARG A 76 10.72 5.39 5.01
C ARG A 76 10.25 5.35 3.55
N TYR A 77 10.57 4.28 2.83
CA TYR A 77 10.19 4.07 1.43
C TYR A 77 8.95 3.19 1.27
N ALA A 78 8.41 2.60 2.35
CA ALA A 78 7.33 1.62 2.26
C ALA A 78 6.08 2.18 1.57
N SER A 79 5.69 3.42 1.90
CA SER A 79 4.55 4.09 1.28
C SER A 79 4.75 4.32 -0.23
N ALA A 80 5.88 4.92 -0.62
CA ALA A 80 6.20 5.17 -2.02
C ALA A 80 6.35 3.86 -2.83
N PHE A 81 6.94 2.84 -2.20
CA PHE A 81 7.09 1.52 -2.78
C PHE A 81 5.72 0.88 -3.05
N VAL A 82 4.84 0.78 -2.04
CA VAL A 82 3.55 0.10 -2.19
C VAL A 82 2.63 0.84 -3.16
N THR A 83 2.55 2.17 -3.09
CA THR A 83 1.73 2.96 -4.01
C THR A 83 2.19 2.84 -5.46
N THR A 84 3.51 2.87 -5.69
CA THR A 84 4.09 2.67 -7.03
C THR A 84 3.90 1.26 -7.53
N LEU A 85 4.05 0.26 -6.66
CA LEU A 85 3.84 -1.15 -7.00
C LEU A 85 2.40 -1.37 -7.50
N LEU A 86 1.40 -0.95 -6.73
CA LEU A 86 0.00 -1.18 -7.05
C LEU A 86 -0.43 -0.44 -8.33
N SER A 87 -0.09 0.86 -8.44
CA SER A 87 -0.46 1.66 -9.62
C SER A 87 0.25 1.22 -10.90
N THR A 88 1.51 0.82 -10.80
CA THR A 88 2.28 0.35 -11.97
C THR A 88 1.81 -1.02 -12.42
N PHE A 89 1.48 -1.92 -11.49
CA PHE A 89 0.93 -3.24 -11.83
C PHE A 89 -0.34 -3.09 -12.66
N ASP A 90 -1.29 -2.30 -12.17
CA ASP A 90 -2.57 -2.06 -12.84
C ASP A 90 -2.38 -1.44 -14.24
N THR A 91 -1.55 -0.40 -14.33
CA THR A 91 -1.24 0.29 -15.59
C THR A 91 -0.60 -0.66 -16.61
N VAL A 92 0.42 -1.41 -16.19
CA VAL A 92 1.17 -2.31 -17.08
C VAL A 92 0.32 -3.49 -17.50
N LEU A 93 -0.40 -4.13 -16.58
CA LEU A 93 -1.23 -5.29 -16.91
C LEU A 93 -2.34 -4.89 -17.88
N THR A 94 -3.05 -3.80 -17.60
CA THR A 94 -4.09 -3.25 -18.49
C THR A 94 -3.54 -2.94 -19.89
N ALA A 95 -2.32 -2.42 -19.98
CA ALA A 95 -1.68 -2.15 -21.27
C ALA A 95 -1.34 -3.44 -22.03
N LEU A 96 -0.77 -4.45 -21.36
CA LEU A 96 -0.37 -5.72 -21.95
C LEU A 96 -1.55 -6.52 -22.52
N VAL A 97 -2.71 -6.43 -21.88
CA VAL A 97 -3.92 -7.20 -22.24
C VAL A 97 -4.88 -6.43 -23.15
N ARG A 98 -4.54 -5.21 -23.59
CA ARG A 98 -5.44 -4.34 -24.38
C ARG A 98 -6.00 -5.01 -25.64
N GLY A 99 -5.21 -5.86 -26.30
CA GLY A 99 -5.60 -6.58 -27.50
C GLY A 99 -6.42 -7.86 -27.25
N TRP A 100 -6.67 -8.23 -26.00
CA TRP A 100 -7.37 -9.46 -25.66
C TRP A 100 -8.90 -9.29 -25.71
N PRO A 101 -9.66 -10.39 -25.80
CA PRO A 101 -11.12 -10.33 -25.83
C PRO A 101 -11.68 -9.60 -24.60
N GLU A 102 -12.77 -8.87 -24.80
CA GLU A 102 -13.39 -8.05 -23.76
C GLU A 102 -13.75 -8.85 -22.50
N GLN A 103 -14.27 -10.06 -22.67
CA GLN A 103 -14.59 -10.97 -21.56
C GLN A 103 -13.37 -11.30 -20.67
N VAL A 104 -12.16 -11.34 -21.24
CA VAL A 104 -10.91 -11.55 -20.49
C VAL A 104 -10.48 -10.24 -19.84
N ARG A 105 -10.56 -9.12 -20.58
CA ARG A 105 -10.23 -7.78 -20.07
C ARG A 105 -11.12 -7.32 -18.91
N ALA A 106 -12.39 -7.74 -18.90
CA ALA A 106 -13.33 -7.45 -17.82
C ALA A 106 -12.96 -8.16 -16.50
N GLN A 107 -12.04 -9.13 -16.55
CA GLN A 107 -11.57 -9.91 -15.40
C GLN A 107 -10.09 -9.61 -15.08
N VAL A 108 -9.56 -8.47 -15.53
CA VAL A 108 -8.16 -8.10 -15.27
C VAL A 108 -7.90 -8.05 -13.77
N PRO A 109 -6.89 -8.80 -13.28
CA PRO A 109 -6.50 -8.78 -11.89
C PRO A 109 -6.04 -7.40 -11.44
N SER A 110 -6.28 -7.13 -10.16
CA SER A 110 -5.62 -6.05 -9.45
C SER A 110 -4.64 -6.65 -8.44
N LEU A 111 -3.89 -5.82 -7.72
CA LEU A 111 -2.93 -6.28 -6.72
C LEU A 111 -3.31 -5.69 -5.35
N SER A 112 -3.30 -6.50 -4.29
CA SER A 112 -3.46 -6.02 -2.91
C SER A 112 -2.17 -6.23 -2.14
N ALA A 113 -1.90 -5.39 -1.15
CA ALA A 113 -0.65 -5.42 -0.39
C ALA A 113 -0.88 -5.28 1.11
N SER A 114 -0.11 -6.03 1.89
CA SER A 114 0.06 -5.87 3.32
C SER A 114 1.45 -5.32 3.62
N VAL A 115 1.51 -4.33 4.49
CA VAL A 115 2.75 -3.69 4.94
C VAL A 115 2.86 -3.89 6.46
N VAL A 116 3.93 -4.53 6.91
CA VAL A 116 4.23 -4.69 8.34
C VAL A 116 5.46 -3.87 8.68
N LEU A 117 5.29 -2.79 9.44
CA LEU A 117 6.38 -2.02 10.03
C LEU A 117 6.84 -2.70 11.31
N HIS A 118 8.16 -2.86 11.46
CA HIS A 118 8.72 -3.61 12.57
C HIS A 118 10.13 -3.14 12.96
N HIS A 119 10.46 -3.34 14.23
CA HIS A 119 11.82 -3.19 14.73
C HIS A 119 12.77 -4.25 14.13
N ARG A 120 14.04 -3.88 13.95
CA ARG A 120 15.07 -4.73 13.31
C ARG A 120 15.34 -6.08 14.01
N SER A 121 14.99 -6.20 15.29
CA SER A 121 15.21 -7.41 16.08
C SER A 121 14.08 -8.43 15.97
N LEU A 122 12.95 -8.07 15.33
CA LEU A 122 11.85 -9.00 15.14
C LEU A 122 12.20 -10.01 14.04
N PRO A 123 11.94 -11.32 14.26
CA PRO A 123 12.15 -12.34 13.24
C PRO A 123 11.36 -12.05 11.96
N LEU A 124 12.02 -12.16 10.81
CA LEU A 124 11.40 -11.91 9.50
C LEU A 124 10.22 -12.85 9.24
N SER A 125 10.33 -14.13 9.61
CA SER A 125 9.26 -15.13 9.45
C SER A 125 7.96 -14.69 10.11
N ARG A 126 8.03 -14.20 11.34
CA ARG A 126 6.85 -13.67 12.06
C ARG A 126 6.22 -12.49 11.32
N CYS A 127 7.02 -11.61 10.74
CA CYS A 127 6.51 -10.46 10.00
C CYS A 127 5.83 -10.91 8.69
N ILE A 128 6.36 -11.94 8.02
CA ILE A 128 5.76 -12.55 6.83
C ILE A 128 4.41 -13.18 7.18
N ASP A 129 4.34 -13.96 8.26
CA ASP A 129 3.11 -14.64 8.70
C ASP A 129 2.00 -13.62 9.00
N LEU A 130 2.35 -12.53 9.68
CA LEU A 130 1.44 -11.41 9.95
C LEU A 130 0.98 -10.74 8.65
N ALA A 131 1.91 -10.44 7.75
CA ALA A 131 1.58 -9.79 6.48
C ALA A 131 0.64 -10.66 5.63
N ALA A 132 0.89 -11.97 5.58
CA ALA A 132 0.07 -12.94 4.86
C ALA A 132 -1.35 -13.03 5.45
N ALA A 133 -1.47 -13.13 6.78
CA ALA A 133 -2.76 -13.17 7.46
C ALA A 133 -3.58 -11.90 7.20
N ASP A 134 -2.95 -10.73 7.33
CA ASP A 134 -3.60 -9.44 7.10
C ASP A 134 -3.98 -9.25 5.62
N LEU A 135 -3.22 -9.79 4.68
CA LEU A 135 -3.52 -9.74 3.25
C LEU A 135 -4.75 -10.56 2.89
N VAL A 136 -4.88 -11.78 3.44
CA VAL A 136 -6.08 -12.63 3.26
C VAL A 136 -7.33 -11.89 3.70
N GLU A 137 -7.28 -11.27 4.88
CA GLU A 137 -8.42 -10.57 5.44
C GLU A 137 -8.73 -9.28 4.66
N THR A 138 -7.71 -8.58 4.17
CA THR A 138 -7.87 -7.41 3.32
C THR A 138 -8.59 -7.76 2.01
N LYS A 139 -8.21 -8.86 1.38
CA LYS A 139 -8.88 -9.36 0.16
C LYS A 139 -10.32 -9.82 0.39
N ARG A 140 -10.69 -10.18 1.62
CA ARG A 140 -12.10 -10.49 1.97
C ARG A 140 -12.95 -9.24 2.10
N ARG A 141 -12.37 -8.12 2.55
CA ARG A 141 -13.09 -6.85 2.75
C ARG A 141 -13.21 -6.00 1.50
N HIS A 142 -12.28 -6.17 0.56
CA HIS A 142 -12.20 -5.35 -0.65
C HIS A 142 -12.26 -6.24 -1.89
N THR A 143 -13.10 -5.85 -2.86
CA THR A 143 -13.25 -6.57 -4.14
C THR A 143 -12.17 -6.24 -5.17
N GLY A 144 -11.32 -5.25 -4.90
CA GLY A 144 -10.22 -4.82 -5.76
C GLY A 144 -8.93 -4.57 -4.98
N ALA A 145 -7.99 -3.85 -5.59
CA ALA A 145 -6.73 -3.48 -4.96
C ALA A 145 -6.94 -2.76 -3.63
N ALA A 146 -6.25 -3.21 -2.59
CA ALA A 146 -6.31 -2.61 -1.27
C ALA A 146 -4.95 -2.73 -0.56
N VAL A 147 -4.74 -1.84 0.41
CA VAL A 147 -3.56 -1.82 1.28
C VAL A 147 -4.01 -1.99 2.72
N CYS A 148 -3.35 -2.88 3.45
CA CYS A 148 -3.37 -2.90 4.91
C CYS A 148 -1.99 -2.60 5.46
N LEU A 149 -2.00 -2.06 6.68
CA LEU A 149 -0.80 -1.64 7.38
C LEU A 149 -0.89 -2.13 8.83
N LEU A 150 0.20 -2.72 9.31
CA LEU A 150 0.39 -3.10 10.70
C LEU A 150 1.70 -2.49 11.18
N ASP A 151 1.62 -1.67 12.23
CA ASP A 151 2.80 -1.09 12.86
C ASP A 151 3.07 -1.77 14.19
N LEU A 152 4.03 -2.71 14.23
CA LEU A 152 4.30 -3.54 15.40
C LEU A 152 4.88 -2.79 16.60
N ASP A 153 5.32 -1.55 16.42
CA ASP A 153 5.74 -0.72 17.56
C ASP A 153 4.54 0.04 18.18
N GLN A 154 3.37 0.04 17.54
CA GLN A 154 2.24 0.92 17.89
C GLN A 154 0.88 0.20 17.96
N ASP A 155 0.79 -0.99 17.39
CA ASP A 155 -0.42 -1.79 17.27
C ASP A 155 -0.14 -3.19 17.84
N ASP A 156 -1.07 -3.74 18.62
CA ASP A 156 -0.99 -5.13 19.03
C ASP A 156 -1.60 -6.03 17.92
N PRO A 157 -0.87 -7.04 17.43
CA PRO A 157 -1.43 -8.06 16.57
C PRO A 157 -2.69 -8.76 17.12
N ALA A 158 -2.96 -8.68 18.43
CA ALA A 158 -4.17 -9.23 19.05
C ALA A 158 -5.41 -8.33 18.95
N ASP A 159 -5.28 -7.03 18.61
CA ASP A 159 -6.37 -6.04 18.66
C ASP A 159 -7.40 -6.14 17.52
N GLY A 160 -7.52 -7.33 16.93
CA GLY A 160 -8.54 -7.65 15.94
C GLY A 160 -8.24 -7.13 14.52
N PRO A 161 -9.29 -6.87 13.72
CA PRO A 161 -9.16 -6.64 12.29
C PRO A 161 -8.40 -5.34 11.94
N ARG A 162 -7.31 -5.43 11.16
CA ARG A 162 -6.51 -4.26 10.76
C ARG A 162 -7.28 -3.27 9.90
N ALA A 163 -6.95 -1.99 10.07
CA ALA A 163 -7.37 -0.96 9.13
C ALA A 163 -6.77 -1.26 7.75
N SER A 164 -7.64 -1.25 6.74
CA SER A 164 -7.26 -1.37 5.34
C SER A 164 -8.01 -0.32 4.52
N ARG A 165 -7.42 0.07 3.39
CA ARG A 165 -8.01 1.04 2.46
C ARG A 165 -7.93 0.54 1.03
N PRO A 166 -8.94 0.83 0.19
CA PRO A 166 -8.81 0.64 -1.25
C PRO A 166 -7.57 1.37 -1.77
N ALA A 167 -6.84 0.76 -2.70
CA ALA A 167 -5.64 1.37 -3.28
C ALA A 167 -5.97 2.70 -3.97
N THR A 168 -7.18 2.83 -4.52
CA THR A 168 -7.69 4.08 -5.09
C THR A 168 -7.73 5.22 -4.07
N TRP A 169 -8.12 4.93 -2.83
CA TRP A 169 -8.06 5.91 -1.74
C TRP A 169 -6.61 6.31 -1.44
N VAL A 170 -5.70 5.32 -1.31
CA VAL A 170 -4.29 5.60 -1.00
C VAL A 170 -3.63 6.45 -2.10
N LEU A 171 -3.93 6.16 -3.37
CA LEU A 171 -3.43 6.89 -4.52
C LEU A 171 -4.00 8.31 -4.60
N ALA A 172 -5.29 8.50 -4.30
CA ALA A 172 -5.92 9.81 -4.24
C ALA A 172 -5.38 10.65 -3.07
N ALA A 173 -5.10 10.03 -1.93
CA ALA A 173 -4.59 10.65 -0.72
C ALA A 173 -3.10 11.04 -0.77
N ARG A 174 -2.40 10.76 -1.89
CA ARG A 174 -0.93 10.88 -2.00
C ARG A 174 -0.40 12.27 -1.62
N GLU A 175 -1.04 13.33 -2.09
CA GLU A 175 -0.61 14.70 -1.76
C GLU A 175 -0.72 14.97 -0.25
N GLY A 176 -1.83 14.55 0.38
CA GLY A 176 -2.00 14.66 1.82
C GLY A 176 -0.99 13.82 2.61
N LEU A 177 -0.65 12.63 2.11
CA LEU A 177 0.39 11.78 2.68
C LEU A 177 1.77 12.45 2.61
N ASP A 178 2.12 13.07 1.49
CA ASP A 178 3.39 13.78 1.32
C ASP A 178 3.48 15.00 2.26
N VAL A 179 2.39 15.75 2.42
CA VAL A 179 2.31 16.87 3.38
C VAL A 179 2.49 16.38 4.82
N LEU A 180 1.83 15.29 5.22
CA LEU A 180 1.99 14.70 6.56
C LEU A 180 3.41 14.16 6.79
N ALA A 181 3.98 13.49 5.79
CA ALA A 181 5.34 12.97 5.81
C ALA A 181 6.39 14.07 6.02
N ALA A 182 6.17 15.26 5.46
CA ALA A 182 7.05 16.42 5.60
C ALA A 182 7.01 17.07 7.00
N GLN A 183 6.01 16.76 7.83
CA GLN A 183 5.88 17.36 9.16
C GLN A 183 6.94 16.84 10.14
N SER A 184 7.08 17.53 11.28
CA SER A 184 7.94 17.04 12.36
C SER A 184 7.39 15.73 12.96
N PRO A 185 8.26 14.84 13.48
CA PRO A 185 7.82 13.63 14.18
C PRO A 185 6.88 13.94 15.35
N SER A 186 7.14 15.04 16.08
CA SER A 186 6.30 15.48 17.21
C SER A 186 4.89 15.84 16.75
N LEU A 187 4.73 16.61 15.67
CA LEU A 187 3.41 16.98 15.17
C LEU A 187 2.63 15.75 14.69
N ARG A 188 3.29 14.84 13.96
CA ARG A 188 2.66 13.57 13.56
C ARG A 188 2.21 12.73 14.75
N GLN A 189 3.00 12.69 15.82
CA GLN A 189 2.61 11.98 17.04
C GLN A 189 1.41 12.65 17.71
N THR A 190 1.39 13.98 17.84
CA THR A 190 0.25 14.71 18.38
C THR A 190 -1.04 14.46 17.57
N LEU A 191 -0.96 14.48 16.24
CA LEU A 191 -2.09 14.15 15.37
C LEU A 191 -2.56 12.70 15.56
N ARG A 192 -1.63 11.77 15.76
CA ARG A 192 -1.93 10.36 16.00
C ARG A 192 -2.65 10.17 17.32
N ASP A 193 -2.14 10.76 18.39
CA ASP A 193 -2.74 10.69 19.73
C ASP A 193 -4.16 11.29 19.71
N ALA A 194 -4.35 12.43 19.03
CA ALA A 194 -5.67 13.03 18.82
C ALA A 194 -6.61 12.10 18.03
N SER A 195 -6.10 11.43 16.98
CA SER A 195 -6.91 10.48 16.18
C SER A 195 -7.30 9.20 16.91
N ARG A 196 -6.55 8.81 17.96
CA ARG A 196 -6.81 7.61 18.78
C ARG A 196 -7.63 7.93 20.04
N SER A 197 -7.93 9.20 20.30
CA SER A 197 -8.72 9.61 21.44
C SER A 197 -10.09 8.94 21.41
N PRO A 198 -10.53 8.25 22.48
CA PRO A 198 -11.86 7.62 22.54
C PRO A 198 -13.00 8.65 22.64
N SER A 199 -12.69 9.95 22.61
CA SER A 199 -13.68 11.02 22.64
C SER A 199 -14.54 11.00 21.38
N SER A 200 -15.83 11.29 21.52
CA SER A 200 -16.70 11.62 20.38
C SER A 200 -16.26 12.90 19.64
N HIS A 201 -15.16 13.52 20.07
CA HIS A 201 -14.60 14.77 19.56
C HIS A 201 -13.23 14.60 18.89
N ALA A 202 -12.74 13.37 18.69
CA ALA A 202 -11.41 13.12 18.09
C ALA A 202 -11.19 13.88 16.76
N LEU A 203 -12.21 14.01 15.92
CA LEU A 203 -12.13 14.79 14.68
C LEU A 203 -11.95 16.30 14.93
N ASN A 204 -12.59 16.84 15.98
CA ASN A 204 -12.43 18.24 16.36
C ASN A 204 -11.03 18.50 16.94
N ASP A 205 -10.52 17.58 17.76
CA ASP A 205 -9.17 17.66 18.32
C ASP A 205 -8.13 17.67 17.19
N VAL A 206 -8.28 16.74 16.22
CA VAL A 206 -7.46 16.70 15.00
C VAL A 206 -7.56 18.01 14.20
N ARG A 207 -8.77 18.52 13.96
CA ARG A 207 -8.99 19.78 13.22
C ARG A 207 -8.33 20.96 13.94
N GLU A 208 -8.39 21.00 15.26
CA GLU A 208 -7.75 22.04 16.05
C GLU A 208 -6.22 21.98 15.91
N VAL A 209 -5.63 20.80 16.00
CA VAL A 209 -4.18 20.62 15.78
C VAL A 209 -3.79 21.05 14.37
N LEU A 210 -4.49 20.55 13.34
CA LEU A 210 -4.19 20.93 11.95
C LEU A 210 -4.32 22.43 11.71
N ARG A 211 -5.36 23.08 12.27
CA ARG A 211 -5.56 24.53 12.16
C ARG A 211 -4.43 25.32 12.83
N LYS A 212 -3.95 24.89 14.00
CA LYS A 212 -2.82 25.54 14.70
C LYS A 212 -1.52 25.52 13.89
N HIS A 213 -1.39 24.58 12.96
CA HIS A 213 -0.20 24.38 12.13
C HIS A 213 -0.42 24.75 10.65
N ASP A 214 -1.53 25.39 10.29
CA ASP A 214 -1.89 25.77 8.90
C ASP A 214 -1.99 24.56 7.94
N LEU A 215 -2.46 23.42 8.44
CA LEU A 215 -2.59 22.16 7.71
C LEU A 215 -4.05 21.73 7.50
N SER A 216 -5.00 22.66 7.60
CA SER A 216 -6.44 22.34 7.52
C SER A 216 -6.83 21.66 6.22
N ARG A 217 -6.14 21.96 5.11
CA ARG A 217 -6.38 21.35 3.79
C ARG A 217 -5.98 19.87 3.70
N VAL A 218 -5.18 19.35 4.64
CA VAL A 218 -4.74 17.94 4.63
C VAL A 218 -5.94 17.00 4.69
N LEU A 219 -6.98 17.33 5.45
CA LEU A 219 -8.18 16.48 5.51
C LEU A 219 -8.89 16.39 4.15
N GLU A 220 -9.00 17.51 3.45
CA GLU A 220 -9.57 17.55 2.09
C GLU A 220 -8.74 16.70 1.12
N MET A 221 -7.40 16.82 1.19
CA MET A 221 -6.47 16.04 0.36
C MET A 221 -6.54 14.54 0.64
N LEU A 222 -6.82 14.14 1.89
CA LEU A 222 -7.03 12.74 2.27
C LEU A 222 -8.45 12.24 1.93
N GLY A 223 -9.32 13.08 1.39
CA GLY A 223 -10.72 12.73 1.11
C GLY A 223 -11.56 12.49 2.37
N VAL A 224 -11.15 13.09 3.50
CA VAL A 224 -11.80 12.93 4.80
C VAL A 224 -13.12 13.72 4.82
N ALA A 225 -14.24 13.01 4.65
CA ALA A 225 -15.59 13.52 4.94
C ALA A 225 -15.99 13.26 6.42
N ASP A 226 -17.00 13.97 6.92
CA ASP A 226 -17.47 13.85 8.31
C ASP A 226 -17.81 12.38 8.68
N GLY A 227 -17.31 11.92 9.84
CA GLY A 227 -17.60 10.59 10.41
C GLY A 227 -16.54 9.50 10.12
N ALA A 228 -16.15 9.29 8.86
CA ALA A 228 -15.11 8.32 8.48
C ALA A 228 -13.66 8.88 8.62
N GLY A 229 -13.57 10.21 8.76
CA GLY A 229 -12.34 10.96 8.64
C GLY A 229 -11.19 10.63 9.58
N VAL A 230 -11.49 10.25 10.83
CA VAL A 230 -10.45 10.04 11.84
C VAL A 230 -9.68 8.75 11.56
N ALA A 231 -10.37 7.70 11.13
CA ALA A 231 -9.74 6.42 10.80
C ALA A 231 -8.86 6.54 9.53
N ASP A 232 -9.29 7.34 8.56
CA ASP A 232 -8.53 7.66 7.34
C ASP A 232 -7.25 8.43 7.66
N LEU A 233 -7.33 9.43 8.53
CA LEU A 233 -6.16 10.15 9.01
C LEU A 233 -5.24 9.23 9.83
N ALA A 234 -5.77 8.40 10.73
CA ALA A 234 -4.96 7.48 11.51
C ALA A 234 -4.17 6.52 10.62
N PHE A 235 -4.83 5.98 9.58
CA PHE A 235 -4.18 5.15 8.57
C PHE A 235 -3.10 5.92 7.80
N ALA A 236 -3.39 7.16 7.37
CA ALA A 236 -2.42 8.04 6.71
C ALA A 236 -1.19 8.34 7.58
N LEU A 237 -1.39 8.59 8.87
CA LEU A 237 -0.32 8.85 9.84
C LEU A 237 0.54 7.62 10.13
N GLN A 238 -0.03 6.41 10.08
CA GLN A 238 0.76 5.18 10.15
C GLN A 238 1.62 5.03 8.89
N LEU A 239 1.04 5.25 7.71
CA LEU A 239 1.73 5.09 6.42
C LEU A 239 2.90 6.08 6.23
N THR A 240 2.87 7.23 6.91
CA THR A 240 3.86 8.32 6.78
C THR A 240 4.90 8.35 7.91
N ARG A 241 4.84 7.42 8.89
CA ARG A 241 5.60 7.49 10.14
C ARG A 241 7.12 7.71 9.93
N ASP A 242 7.72 7.00 8.99
CA ASP A 242 9.18 6.92 8.85
C ASP A 242 9.77 7.81 7.75
N ALA A 243 8.97 8.60 7.05
CA ALA A 243 9.46 9.47 5.99
C ALA A 243 10.40 10.59 6.48
N ALA A 244 10.28 11.05 7.74
CA ALA A 244 11.02 12.22 8.24
C ALA A 244 12.35 11.91 8.95
N ALA A 245 12.80 10.66 9.05
CA ALA A 245 14.03 10.32 9.80
C ALA A 245 15.32 10.90 9.18
N ASN A 246 15.26 11.51 7.99
CA ASN A 246 16.45 11.96 7.24
C ASN A 246 16.53 13.47 6.94
N ALA A 247 15.54 14.30 7.27
CA ALA A 247 15.69 15.75 7.08
C ALA A 247 16.81 16.35 7.96
N THR A 248 17.20 15.64 9.02
CA THR A 248 18.22 16.07 9.99
C THR A 248 19.63 15.50 9.72
N GLN A 249 19.81 14.62 8.73
CA GLN A 249 21.11 13.97 8.45
C GLN A 249 21.81 14.41 7.16
N VAL A 250 21.24 15.37 6.41
CA VAL A 250 21.88 15.97 5.21
C VAL A 250 22.53 17.33 5.54
N SER A 251 22.66 17.66 6.82
CA SER A 251 23.30 18.90 7.28
C SER A 251 24.33 18.64 8.38
N THR A 252 25.28 17.74 8.11
CA THR A 252 26.56 17.64 8.82
C THR A 252 27.64 17.16 7.87
#